data_AF-A0A950TPY2-F1
#
_entry.id   AF-A0A950TPY2-F1
#
_cell.length_a   1.000
_cell.length_b   1.000
_cell.length_c   1.000
_cell.angle_alpha   90.00
_cell.angle_beta   90.00
_cell.angle_gamma   90.00
#
_symmetry.space_group_name_H-M   'P 1'
#
loop_
_entity.id
_entity.type
_entity.pdbx_description
1 polymer ?
#
loop_
_entity_poly.entity_id
_entity_poly.type
_entity_poly.pdbx_seq_one_letter_code
_entity_poly.pdbx_strand_id
1 'polypeptide(L)'
;MSIDPLYSLSGLFVGLLIGQTGVGGGSLMTPLLILLLGVHPATAVGTDLLFAAVTKSTGTLVHGLNKTVNWQVVRMLAMGSVPATGITLFLASRIALPTAEKSALVSPVLGAALILTAISLMFRKQVL
;
A
#
# COMPACT_ATOMS: atom_id res chain seq x y z
N MET A 1 10.93 -17.06 -22.23
CA MET A 1 11.14 -16.22 -21.03
C MET A 1 12.43 -15.44 -21.23
N SER A 2 12.36 -14.32 -21.94
CA SER A 2 13.46 -13.34 -22.00
C SER A 2 13.32 -12.44 -20.77
N ILE A 3 14.25 -12.56 -19.83
CA ILE A 3 14.35 -11.58 -18.75
C ILE A 3 15.00 -10.35 -19.35
N ASP A 4 14.20 -9.36 -19.71
CA ASP A 4 14.74 -8.10 -20.24
C ASP A 4 15.44 -7.36 -19.08
N PRO A 5 16.78 -7.16 -19.16
CA PRO A 5 17.56 -6.59 -18.06
C PRO A 5 17.09 -5.20 -17.64
N LEU A 6 16.44 -4.48 -18.56
CA LEU A 6 15.88 -3.16 -18.36
C LEU A 6 14.75 -3.12 -17.33
N TYR A 7 13.84 -4.11 -17.36
CA TYR A 7 12.74 -4.18 -16.39
C TYR A 7 13.28 -4.53 -14.99
N SER A 8 14.23 -5.46 -14.89
CA SER A 8 14.88 -5.78 -13.62
C SER A 8 15.64 -4.58 -13.02
N LEU A 9 16.36 -3.82 -13.84
CA LEU A 9 17.09 -2.64 -13.38
C LEU A 9 16.14 -1.51 -12.93
N SER A 10 15.04 -1.29 -13.67
CA SER A 10 14.02 -0.32 -13.28
C SER A 10 13.34 -0.70 -11.95
N GLY A 11 13.03 -1.98 -11.74
CA GLY A 11 12.46 -2.48 -10.48
C GLY A 11 13.41 -2.31 -9.29
N LEU A 12 14.72 -2.51 -9.50
CA LEU A 12 15.75 -2.25 -8.49
C LEU A 12 15.79 -0.76 -8.12
N PHE A 13 15.79 0.14 -9.10
CA PHE A 13 15.87 1.59 -8.88
C PHE A 13 14.64 2.12 -8.16
N VAL A 14 13.46 1.71 -8.60
CA VAL A 14 12.18 2.05 -7.97
C VAL A 14 12.12 1.50 -6.54
N GLY A 15 12.54 0.25 -6.33
CA GLY A 15 12.64 -0.37 -5.00
C GLY A 15 13.56 0.40 -4.06
N LEU A 16 14.71 0.86 -4.55
CA LEU A 16 15.66 1.69 -3.79
C LEU A 16 15.05 3.04 -3.40
N LEU A 17 14.39 3.73 -4.33
CA LEU A 17 13.74 5.02 -4.08
C LEU A 17 12.60 4.89 -3.05
N ILE A 18 11.78 3.85 -3.15
CA ILE A 18 10.71 3.58 -2.18
C ILE A 18 11.31 3.22 -0.81
N GLY A 19 12.37 2.40 -0.80
CA GLY A 19 13.07 2.01 0.42
C GLY A 19 13.71 3.20 1.14
N GLN A 20 14.34 4.12 0.40
CA GLN A 20 14.96 5.32 0.97
C GLN A 20 13.94 6.36 1.43
N THR A 21 12.85 6.55 0.70
CA THR A 21 11.82 7.54 1.06
C THR A 21 11.01 7.12 2.27
N GLY A 22 10.85 5.81 2.53
CA GLY A 22 10.06 5.30 3.64
C GLY A 22 8.57 5.68 3.56
N VAL A 23 8.16 6.33 2.48
CA VAL A 23 6.79 6.70 2.17
C VAL A 23 6.12 5.43 1.67
N GLY A 24 5.25 4.82 2.49
CA GLY A 24 4.67 3.52 2.21
C GLY A 24 4.13 3.40 0.77
N GLY A 25 4.41 2.25 0.14
CA GLY A 25 4.09 1.94 -1.27
C GLY A 25 2.67 2.37 -1.69
N GLY A 26 1.70 2.26 -0.78
CA GLY A 26 0.31 2.68 -0.96
C GLY A 26 0.03 4.12 -1.44
N SER A 27 0.95 5.07 -1.21
CA SER A 27 0.71 6.47 -1.62
C SER A 27 1.36 6.85 -2.96
N LEU A 28 2.33 6.05 -3.42
CA LEU A 28 3.13 6.34 -4.62
C LEU A 28 3.03 5.21 -5.65
N MET A 29 3.20 3.95 -5.23
CA MET A 29 3.21 2.79 -6.12
C MET A 29 1.82 2.44 -6.64
N THR A 30 0.77 2.56 -5.81
CA THR A 30 -0.62 2.34 -6.24
C THR A 30 -1.07 3.32 -7.33
N PRO A 31 -0.90 4.65 -7.19
CA PRO A 31 -1.20 5.57 -8.29
C PRO A 31 -0.30 5.37 -9.51
N LEU A 32 0.98 5.00 -9.33
CA LEU A 32 1.90 4.76 -10.46
C LEU A 32 1.48 3.51 -11.25
N LEU A 33 1.07 2.42 -10.61
CA LEU A 33 0.59 1.22 -11.29
C LEU A 33 -0.77 1.44 -11.98
N ILE A 34 -1.67 2.21 -11.38
CA ILE A 34 -3.01 2.45 -11.95
C ILE A 34 -2.94 3.48 -13.09
N LEU A 35 -2.25 4.60 -12.89
CA LEU A 35 -2.21 5.71 -13.85
C LEU A 35 -1.21 5.48 -14.98
N LEU A 36 -0.08 4.80 -14.72
CA LEU A 36 0.98 4.63 -15.72
C LEU A 36 0.91 3.29 -16.47
N LEU A 37 0.45 2.22 -15.81
CA LEU A 37 0.41 0.87 -16.39
C LEU A 37 -1.01 0.36 -16.71
N GLY A 38 -2.06 1.12 -16.36
CA GLY A 38 -3.45 0.77 -16.71
C GLY A 38 -3.96 -0.55 -16.11
N VAL A 39 -3.32 -1.03 -15.04
CA VAL A 39 -3.69 -2.29 -14.38
C VAL A 39 -4.99 -2.11 -13.60
N HIS A 40 -5.84 -3.14 -13.59
CA HIS A 40 -7.10 -3.12 -12.84
C HIS A 40 -6.85 -2.73 -11.37
N PRO A 41 -7.60 -1.76 -10.80
CA PRO A 41 -7.33 -1.21 -9.47
C PRO A 41 -7.29 -2.27 -8.36
N ALA A 42 -8.18 -3.26 -8.41
CA ALA A 42 -8.21 -4.33 -7.42
C ALA A 42 -6.93 -5.19 -7.43
N THR A 43 -6.41 -5.52 -8.61
CA THR A 43 -5.16 -6.29 -8.76
C THR A 43 -3.92 -5.45 -8.43
N ALA A 44 -3.93 -4.16 -8.77
CA ALA A 44 -2.84 -3.24 -8.48
C ALA A 44 -2.67 -3.04 -6.96
N VAL A 45 -3.78 -2.78 -6.25
CA VAL A 45 -3.78 -2.59 -4.79
C VAL A 45 -3.32 -3.85 -4.06
N GLY A 46 -3.80 -5.04 -4.47
CA GLY A 46 -3.38 -6.30 -3.85
C GLY A 46 -1.89 -6.59 -4.01
N THR A 47 -1.34 -6.33 -5.21
CA THR A 47 0.08 -6.54 -5.51
C THR A 47 0.97 -5.56 -4.76
N ASP A 48 0.58 -4.28 -4.70
CA ASP A 48 1.29 -3.26 -3.93
C ASP A 48 1.28 -3.56 -2.42
N LEU A 49 0.15 -4.05 -1.88
CA LEU A 49 0.05 -4.42 -0.47
C LEU A 49 1.02 -5.56 -0.10
N LEU A 50 1.11 -6.58 -0.95
CA LEU A 50 2.09 -7.67 -0.80
C LEU A 50 3.52 -7.17 -0.86
N PHE A 51 3.84 -6.33 -1.85
CA PHE A 51 5.17 -5.74 -1.99
C PHE A 51 5.55 -4.89 -0.78
N ALA A 52 4.64 -4.04 -0.31
CA ALA A 52 4.83 -3.21 0.86
C ALA A 52 5.00 -4.05 2.14
N ALA A 53 4.26 -5.15 2.28
CA ALA A 53 4.38 -6.06 3.42
C ALA A 53 5.76 -6.71 3.48
N VAL A 54 6.26 -7.23 2.35
CA VAL A 54 7.60 -7.84 2.27
C VAL A 54 8.67 -6.80 2.58
N THR A 55 8.63 -5.65 1.92
CA THR A 55 9.65 -4.60 2.08
C THR A 55 9.69 -4.06 3.51
N LYS A 56 8.51 -3.82 4.12
CA LYS A 56 8.42 -3.37 5.51
C LYS A 56 8.89 -4.43 6.49
N SER A 57 8.58 -5.71 6.25
CA SER A 57 9.05 -6.80 7.11
C SER A 57 10.56 -6.93 7.10
N THR A 58 11.19 -6.82 5.92
CA THR A 58 12.65 -6.79 5.82
C THR A 58 13.22 -5.54 6.49
N GLY A 59 12.61 -4.36 6.27
CA GLY A 59 13.05 -3.10 6.90
C GLY A 59 12.94 -3.10 8.43
N THR A 60 11.85 -3.66 8.98
CA THR A 60 11.66 -3.80 10.43
C THR A 60 12.59 -4.83 11.04
N LEU A 61 12.94 -5.90 10.33
CA LEU A 61 13.98 -6.83 10.79
C LEU A 61 15.34 -6.12 10.91
N VAL A 62 15.76 -5.40 9.87
CA VAL A 62 17.05 -4.67 9.87
C VAL A 62 17.07 -3.58 10.96
N HIS A 63 16.03 -2.76 11.08
CA HIS A 63 15.95 -1.72 12.12
C HIS A 63 15.77 -2.31 13.53
N GLY A 64 15.08 -3.45 13.63
CA GLY A 64 14.87 -4.19 14.87
C GLY A 64 16.19 -4.73 15.44
N LEU A 65 17.06 -5.26 14.58
CA LEU A 65 18.42 -5.67 14.95
C LEU A 65 19.26 -4.48 15.42
N ASN A 66 19.07 -3.30 14.82
CA ASN A 66 19.74 -2.05 15.21
C ASN A 66 19.12 -1.36 16.44
N LYS A 67 18.12 -1.96 17.11
CA LYS A 67 17.40 -1.40 18.29
C LYS A 67 16.84 0.01 18.09
N THR A 68 16.59 0.42 16.84
CA THR A 68 16.03 1.74 16.50
C THR A 68 14.49 1.73 16.47
N VAL A 69 13.86 0.58 16.68
CA VAL A 69 12.41 0.41 16.62
C VAL A 69 11.76 0.79 17.95
N ASN A 70 10.86 1.77 17.93
CA ASN A 70 9.98 2.08 19.05
C ASN A 70 8.78 1.13 19.06
N TRP A 71 8.89 0.06 19.85
CA TRP A 71 7.86 -0.98 19.98
C TRP A 71 6.53 -0.48 20.57
N GLN A 72 6.53 0.62 21.33
CA GLN A 72 5.31 1.21 21.87
C GLN A 72 4.45 1.80 20.74
N VAL A 73 5.07 2.53 19.82
CA VAL A 73 4.38 3.09 18.64
C VAL A 73 3.87 1.97 17.73
N VAL A 74 4.69 0.94 17.50
CA VAL A 74 4.29 -0.24 16.71
C VAL A 74 3.04 -0.90 17.31
N ARG A 75 3.02 -1.10 18.63
CA ARG A 75 1.86 -1.73 19.29
C ARG A 75 0.61 -0.87 19.22
N MET A 76 0.73 0.45 19.41
CA MET A 76 -0.40 1.38 19.28
C MET A 76 -0.99 1.36 17.86
N LEU A 77 -0.13 1.39 16.83
CA LEU A 77 -0.57 1.32 15.43
C LEU A 77 -1.17 -0.05 15.09
N ALA A 78 -0.61 -1.14 15.60
CA ALA A 78 -1.14 -2.48 15.38
C ALA A 78 -2.52 -2.65 16.01
N MET A 79 -2.71 -2.17 17.25
CA MET A 79 -4.00 -2.23 17.94
C MET A 79 -5.10 -1.40 17.26
N GLY A 80 -4.76 -0.36 16.49
CA GLY A 80 -5.74 0.34 15.66
C GLY A 80 -5.99 -0.37 14.33
N SER A 81 -4.92 -0.64 13.57
CA SER A 81 -5.01 -1.11 12.18
C SER A 81 -5.49 -2.56 12.03
N VAL A 82 -5.04 -3.47 12.89
CA VAL A 82 -5.38 -4.91 12.80
C VAL A 82 -6.89 -5.14 13.03
N PRO A 83 -7.49 -4.67 14.14
CA PRO A 83 -8.93 -4.85 14.35
C PRO A 83 -9.77 -4.03 13.37
N ALA A 84 -9.34 -2.82 12.98
CA ALA A 84 -10.05 -2.06 11.95
C ALA A 84 -10.11 -2.82 10.61
N THR A 85 -9.00 -3.43 10.20
CA THR A 85 -8.94 -4.27 8.99
C THR A 85 -9.86 -5.48 9.14
N GLY A 86 -9.82 -6.17 10.28
CA GLY A 86 -10.69 -7.32 10.55
C GLY A 86 -12.18 -6.97 10.52
N ILE A 87 -12.58 -5.87 11.17
CA ILE A 87 -13.96 -5.37 11.15
C ILE A 87 -14.40 -5.02 9.73
N THR A 88 -13.54 -4.32 8.98
CA THR A 88 -13.83 -3.94 7.58
C THR A 88 -14.01 -5.17 6.70
N LEU A 89 -13.13 -6.16 6.82
CA LEU A 89 -13.20 -7.41 6.06
C LEU A 89 -14.46 -8.21 6.43
N PHE A 90 -14.80 -8.25 7.71
CA PHE A 90 -16.01 -8.90 8.20
C PHE A 90 -17.27 -8.22 7.66
N LEU A 91 -17.38 -6.89 7.76
CA LEU A 91 -18.48 -6.13 7.16
C LEU A 91 -18.57 -6.36 5.65
N ALA A 92 -17.44 -6.28 4.94
CA ALA A 92 -17.38 -6.49 3.50
C ALA A 92 -17.84 -7.92 3.11
N SER A 93 -17.49 -8.93 3.89
CA SER A 93 -17.94 -10.32 3.66
C SER A 93 -19.43 -10.54 3.93
N ARG A 94 -20.03 -9.76 4.85
CA ARG A 94 -21.47 -9.81 5.15
C ARG A 94 -22.33 -9.10 4.11
N ILE A 95 -21.77 -8.12 3.40
CA ILE A 95 -22.42 -7.43 2.30
C ILE A 95 -22.31 -8.32 1.04
N ALA A 96 -23.19 -9.31 0.94
CA ALA A 96 -23.28 -10.23 -0.19
C ALA A 96 -23.96 -9.55 -1.40
N LEU A 97 -23.29 -8.56 -2.00
CA LEU A 97 -23.71 -8.02 -3.29
C LEU A 97 -23.33 -8.97 -4.45
N PRO A 98 -24.14 -9.05 -5.51
CA PRO A 98 -23.80 -9.80 -6.72
C PRO A 98 -22.43 -9.39 -7.28
N THR A 99 -21.66 -10.35 -7.80
CA THR A 99 -20.26 -10.16 -8.25
C THR A 99 -20.09 -9.04 -9.29
N ALA A 100 -21.14 -8.69 -10.03
CA ALA A 100 -21.16 -7.56 -10.97
C ALA A 100 -21.15 -6.18 -10.27
N GLU A 101 -21.80 -6.03 -9.11
CA GLU A 101 -21.84 -4.76 -8.35
C GLU A 101 -20.66 -4.59 -7.39
N LYS A 102 -20.03 -5.69 -6.97
CA LYS A 102 -18.82 -5.64 -6.14
C LYS A 102 -17.68 -4.89 -6.83
N SER A 103 -17.49 -5.07 -8.13
CA SER A 103 -16.48 -4.31 -8.91
C SER A 103 -16.87 -2.84 -9.10
N ALA A 104 -18.19 -2.57 -9.20
CA ALA A 104 -18.75 -1.24 -9.34
C ALA A 104 -18.68 -0.41 -8.05
N LEU A 105 -18.67 -1.03 -6.86
CA LEU A 105 -18.41 -0.35 -5.58
C LEU A 105 -16.91 -0.25 -5.24
N VAL A 106 -16.10 -1.26 -5.59
CA VAL A 106 -14.66 -1.25 -5.29
C VAL A 106 -13.95 -0.12 -6.03
N SER A 107 -14.31 0.12 -7.29
CA SER A 107 -13.70 1.19 -8.11
C SER A 107 -13.87 2.61 -7.54
N PRO A 108 -15.09 3.07 -7.16
CA PRO A 108 -15.27 4.39 -6.55
C PRO A 108 -14.71 4.48 -5.13
N VAL A 109 -14.75 3.39 -4.33
CA VAL A 109 -14.12 3.39 -2.99
C VAL A 109 -12.60 3.53 -3.10
N LEU A 110 -11.97 2.82 -4.04
CA LEU A 110 -10.55 2.98 -4.33
C LEU A 110 -10.25 4.38 -4.88
N GLY A 111 -11.09 4.90 -5.78
CA GLY A 111 -10.96 6.27 -6.30
C GLY A 111 -11.04 7.32 -5.19
N ALA A 112 -12.04 7.22 -4.30
CA ALA A 112 -12.17 8.10 -3.15
C ALA A 112 -10.99 7.97 -2.18
N ALA A 113 -10.52 6.74 -1.92
CA ALA A 113 -9.35 6.50 -1.09
C ALA A 113 -8.08 7.13 -1.68
N LEU A 114 -7.88 7.04 -3.00
CA LEU A 114 -6.76 7.67 -3.72
C LEU A 114 -6.83 9.19 -3.68
N ILE A 115 -8.03 9.78 -3.87
CA ILE A 115 -8.22 11.23 -3.75
C ILE A 115 -7.96 11.69 -2.31
N LEU A 116 -8.49 10.98 -1.31
CA LEU A 116 -8.23 11.27 0.11
C LEU A 116 -6.75 11.16 0.45
N THR A 117 -6.05 10.15 -0.06
CA THR A 117 -4.59 10.04 0.14
C THR A 117 -3.84 11.16 -0.57
N ALA A 118 -4.21 11.54 -1.79
CA ALA A 118 -3.61 12.67 -2.50
C ALA A 118 -3.79 13.99 -1.74
N ILE A 119 -5.01 14.26 -1.24
CA ILE A 119 -5.32 15.43 -0.40
C ILE A 119 -4.48 15.38 0.89
N SER A 120 -4.48 14.24 1.59
CA SER A 120 -3.71 14.06 2.82
C SER A 120 -2.20 14.29 2.60
N LEU A 121 -1.66 13.83 1.47
CA LEU A 121 -0.26 14.03 1.11
C LEU A 121 0.06 15.52 0.86
N MET A 122 -0.85 16.25 0.23
CA MET A 122 -0.70 17.67 -0.07
C MET A 122 -0.64 18.52 1.21
N PHE A 123 -1.46 18.20 2.21
CA PHE A 123 -1.46 18.87 3.52
C PHE A 123 -0.31 18.41 4.44
N ARG A 124 0.28 17.24 4.21
CA ARG A 124 1.43 16.76 5.00
C ARG A 124 2.63 17.70 4.94
N LYS A 125 2.80 18.45 3.84
CA LYS A 125 3.90 19.40 3.67
C LYS A 125 3.78 20.69 4.52
N GLN A 126 2.67 20.90 5.21
CA GLN A 126 2.43 22.06 6.09
C GLN A 126 2.49 21.74 7.59
N VAL A 127 2.62 20.45 7.98
CA VAL A 127 2.56 20.01 9.39
C VAL A 127 3.88 19.40 9.88
N LEU A 128 4.91 19.35 9.04
CA LEU A 128 6.30 18.99 9.38
C LEU A 128 7.20 20.19 9.11
#